data_AF-A0A4R4VD35-F1
#
_entry.id   AF-A0A4R4VD35-F1
#
_cell.length_a   1.000
_cell.length_b   1.000
_cell.length_c   1.000
_cell.angle_alpha   90.00
_cell.angle_beta   90.00
_cell.angle_gamma   90.00
#
_symmetry.space_group_name_H-M   'P 1'
#
loop_
_entity.id
_entity.type
_entity.pdbx_description
1 polymer ?
#
loop_
_entity_poly.entity_id
_entity_poly.type
_entity_poly.pdbx_seq_one_letter_code
_entity_poly.pdbx_strand_id
1 'polypeptide(L)'
;MSKSKDDEWLDVINHIEKALNPTTNAGTYPPYRPGDTTDKRDDNLPPVKGPLGTELPKVIPGNYLKPPNTPEGYPLWRGTDDGYEDNRKVFSQHAFEVPQDNFRLGNHFSSNYCKYYTSEVYVKYGYTKVQCDEYPFASTAEGAAKDKIHYSVQGVRKEHNWLHGNALKAFYGHYRLLTYDPVNTITKVSDSPFWVKIVD
;
A
#
# COMPACT_ATOMS: atom_id res chain seq x y z
N MET A 1 -12.24 9.18 5.07
CA MET A 1 -12.78 8.98 3.71
C MET A 1 -14.20 8.48 3.84
N SER A 2 -15.12 8.97 3.01
CA SER A 2 -16.54 8.59 2.98
C SER A 2 -16.90 8.03 1.62
N LYS A 3 -17.46 6.82 1.54
CA LYS A 3 -17.82 6.20 0.25
C LYS A 3 -18.85 7.01 -0.53
N SER A 4 -19.79 7.65 0.16
CA SER A 4 -20.85 8.47 -0.45
C SER A 4 -20.41 9.88 -0.83
N LYS A 5 -19.39 10.44 -0.16
CA LYS A 5 -18.92 11.81 -0.43
C LYS A 5 -17.67 11.90 -1.27
N ASP A 6 -16.91 10.81 -1.32
CA ASP A 6 -15.61 10.70 -1.99
C ASP A 6 -15.67 9.62 -3.11
N ASP A 7 -16.79 9.55 -3.84
CA ASP A 7 -17.06 8.49 -4.82
C ASP A 7 -16.15 8.58 -6.07
N GLU A 8 -15.54 9.74 -6.30
CA GLU A 8 -14.57 10.01 -7.35
C GLU A 8 -13.23 9.25 -7.15
N TRP A 9 -12.98 8.70 -5.96
CA TRP A 9 -11.86 7.78 -5.71
C TRP A 9 -12.27 6.47 -5.01
N LEU A 10 -13.49 5.99 -5.28
CA LEU A 10 -14.05 4.79 -4.64
C LEU A 10 -13.18 3.51 -4.74
N ASP A 11 -12.49 3.28 -5.86
CA ASP A 11 -11.56 2.14 -6.02
C ASP A 11 -10.47 2.11 -4.94
N VAL A 12 -9.96 3.28 -4.56
CA VAL A 12 -8.93 3.44 -3.52
C VAL A 12 -9.53 3.21 -2.13
N ILE A 13 -10.72 3.76 -1.88
CA ILE A 13 -11.43 3.52 -0.61
C ILE A 13 -11.68 2.04 -0.40
N ASN A 14 -12.17 1.34 -1.42
CA ASN A 14 -12.45 -0.09 -1.37
C ASN A 14 -11.16 -0.91 -1.14
N HIS A 15 -10.05 -0.52 -1.77
CA HIS A 15 -8.76 -1.16 -1.52
C HIS A 15 -8.31 -0.99 -0.05
N ILE A 16 -8.30 0.25 0.47
CA ILE A 16 -7.86 0.53 1.83
C ILE A 16 -8.78 -0.12 2.86
N GLU A 17 -10.09 -0.14 2.63
CA GLU A 17 -11.06 -0.84 3.48
C GLU A 17 -10.74 -2.33 3.58
N LYS A 18 -10.48 -2.97 2.44
CA LYS A 18 -10.12 -4.37 2.39
C LYS A 18 -8.80 -4.65 3.11
N ALA A 19 -7.81 -3.76 2.96
CA ALA A 19 -6.50 -3.86 3.62
C ALA A 19 -6.61 -3.71 5.15
N LEU A 20 -7.42 -2.77 5.63
CA LEU A 20 -7.62 -2.48 7.06
C LEU A 20 -8.51 -3.50 7.78
N ASN A 21 -9.25 -4.34 7.05
CA ASN A 21 -10.17 -5.31 7.63
C ASN A 21 -9.51 -6.69 7.80
N PRO A 22 -9.23 -7.15 9.05
CA PRO A 22 -8.56 -8.43 9.30
C PRO A 22 -9.35 -9.65 8.81
N THR A 23 -10.66 -9.52 8.59
CA THR A 23 -11.49 -10.62 8.07
C THR A 23 -11.30 -10.83 6.58
N THR A 24 -10.79 -9.84 5.85
CA THR A 24 -10.66 -9.87 4.38
C THR A 24 -9.24 -9.65 3.89
N ASN A 25 -8.34 -9.10 4.73
CA ASN A 25 -7.02 -8.66 4.28
C ASN A 25 -6.03 -9.80 4.01
N ALA A 26 -6.33 -11.02 4.45
CA ALA A 26 -5.61 -12.23 4.01
C ALA A 26 -5.69 -12.39 2.48
N GLY A 27 -6.78 -11.92 1.86
CA GLY A 27 -6.98 -11.94 0.41
C GLY A 27 -6.50 -10.68 -0.32
N THR A 28 -5.71 -9.81 0.30
CA THR A 28 -5.02 -8.71 -0.41
C THR A 28 -3.63 -9.12 -0.87
N TYR A 29 -3.04 -8.33 -1.77
CA TYR A 29 -1.76 -8.63 -2.38
C TYR A 29 -0.64 -7.71 -1.87
N PRO A 30 0.61 -8.16 -1.78
CA PRO A 30 1.03 -9.56 -1.89
C PRO A 30 0.40 -10.41 -0.77
N PRO A 31 0.16 -11.71 -0.98
CA PRO A 31 -0.30 -12.59 0.10
C PRO A 31 0.78 -12.72 1.18
N TYR A 32 0.35 -12.82 2.44
CA TYR A 32 1.22 -13.12 3.59
C TYR A 32 1.01 -14.57 4.01
N ARG A 33 2.10 -15.35 4.17
CA ARG A 33 2.05 -16.77 4.55
C ARG A 33 3.02 -17.08 5.69
N PRO A 34 2.82 -18.19 6.43
CA PRO A 34 3.75 -18.61 7.47
C PRO A 34 5.18 -18.75 6.93
N GLY A 35 6.13 -18.10 7.60
CA GLY A 35 7.54 -18.14 7.21
C GLY A 35 7.93 -17.17 6.09
N ASP A 36 6.99 -16.40 5.54
CA ASP A 36 7.34 -15.27 4.67
C ASP A 36 8.07 -14.22 5.50
N THR A 37 9.37 -14.09 5.25
CA THR A 37 10.19 -12.97 5.74
C THR A 37 10.75 -12.21 4.56
N THR A 38 11.06 -10.94 4.80
CA THR A 38 11.48 -10.02 3.74
C THR A 38 12.89 -9.50 3.90
N ASP A 39 13.60 -9.96 4.92
CA ASP A 39 14.99 -9.58 5.19
C ASP A 39 15.96 -10.04 4.08
N LYS A 40 15.50 -10.94 3.20
CA LYS A 40 16.26 -11.47 2.06
C LYS A 40 15.40 -11.75 0.82
N ARG A 41 14.22 -11.12 0.71
CA ARG A 41 13.37 -11.32 -0.45
C ARG A 41 14.05 -10.71 -1.68
N ASP A 42 14.09 -11.47 -2.76
CA ASP A 42 14.47 -10.96 -4.07
C ASP A 42 13.27 -10.20 -4.62
N ASP A 43 13.40 -8.89 -4.79
CA ASP A 43 12.33 -8.04 -5.32
C ASP A 43 11.97 -8.43 -6.77
N ASN A 44 12.82 -9.18 -7.48
CA ASN A 44 12.48 -9.73 -8.79
C ASN A 44 11.55 -10.96 -8.72
N LEU A 45 11.23 -11.46 -7.53
CA LEU A 45 10.39 -12.64 -7.28
C LEU A 45 9.25 -12.30 -6.32
N PRO A 46 8.16 -11.65 -6.80
CA PRO A 46 7.01 -11.39 -5.96
C PRO A 46 6.37 -12.69 -5.45
N PRO A 47 5.72 -12.66 -4.27
CA PRO A 47 4.94 -13.80 -3.80
C PRO A 47 3.90 -14.27 -4.82
N VAL A 48 3.80 -15.59 -5.03
CA VAL A 48 2.87 -16.18 -6.00
C VAL A 48 1.42 -15.83 -5.66
N LYS A 49 0.66 -15.46 -6.70
CA LYS A 49 -0.78 -15.14 -6.68
C LYS A 49 -1.61 -16.39 -6.38
N GLY A 50 -2.77 -16.17 -5.77
CA GLY A 50 -3.80 -17.19 -5.58
C GLY A 50 -4.06 -17.49 -4.11
N PRO A 51 -5.25 -18.00 -3.77
CA PRO A 51 -5.42 -18.70 -2.53
C PRO A 51 -4.71 -20.06 -2.65
N LEU A 52 -3.62 -20.22 -1.91
CA LEU A 52 -2.99 -21.52 -1.66
C LEU A 52 -3.53 -22.17 -0.38
N GLY A 53 -4.46 -21.50 0.31
CA GLY A 53 -5.10 -21.97 1.55
C GLY A 53 -4.26 -21.73 2.80
N THR A 54 -3.11 -21.06 2.64
CA THR A 54 -2.14 -20.77 3.72
C THR A 54 -1.97 -19.27 3.94
N GLU A 55 -2.77 -18.43 3.28
CA GLU A 55 -2.77 -16.99 3.47
C GLU A 55 -3.22 -16.63 4.89
N LEU A 56 -2.44 -15.75 5.53
CA LEU A 56 -2.71 -15.22 6.86
C LEU A 56 -3.20 -13.76 6.76
N PRO A 57 -4.04 -13.32 7.71
CA PRO A 57 -4.35 -11.90 7.87
C PRO A 57 -3.08 -11.07 8.05
N LYS A 58 -3.06 -9.90 7.45
CA LYS A 58 -1.96 -8.94 7.62
C LYS A 58 -2.22 -8.06 8.84
N VAL A 59 -1.19 -7.83 9.62
CA VAL A 59 -1.16 -6.76 10.63
C VAL A 59 -0.82 -5.45 9.92
N ILE A 60 -1.81 -4.57 9.69
CA ILE A 60 -1.60 -3.30 8.98
C ILE A 60 -1.96 -2.12 9.89
N PRO A 61 -1.05 -1.16 10.14
CA PRO A 61 -1.31 0.00 10.99
C PRO A 61 -2.22 1.03 10.32
N GLY A 62 -2.56 2.08 11.06
CA GLY A 62 -3.34 3.21 10.58
C GLY A 62 -4.85 3.02 10.71
N ASN A 63 -5.33 1.96 11.38
CA ASN A 63 -6.75 1.74 11.56
C ASN A 63 -7.30 2.56 12.74
N TYR A 64 -8.06 3.61 12.46
CA TYR A 64 -8.68 4.45 13.50
C TYR A 64 -9.64 3.66 14.42
N LEU A 65 -10.24 2.58 13.92
CA LEU A 65 -11.23 1.78 14.67
C LEU A 65 -10.58 0.74 15.58
N LYS A 66 -9.26 0.57 15.53
CA LYS A 66 -8.53 -0.39 16.37
C LYS A 66 -7.98 0.29 17.62
N PRO A 67 -7.86 -0.44 18.76
CA PRO A 67 -7.28 0.13 19.97
C PRO A 67 -5.85 0.64 19.70
N PRO A 68 -5.48 1.84 20.19
CA PRO A 68 -4.20 2.46 19.86
C PRO A 68 -2.98 1.70 20.42
N ASN A 69 -3.18 0.75 21.33
CA ASN A 69 -2.16 -0.13 21.88
C ASN A 69 -2.07 -1.49 21.15
N THR A 70 -2.71 -1.63 19.99
CA THR A 70 -2.59 -2.80 19.12
C THR A 70 -1.82 -2.42 17.86
N PRO A 71 -1.04 -3.34 17.25
CA PRO A 71 -0.30 -3.08 16.03
C PRO A 71 -1.14 -2.44 14.90
N GLU A 72 -2.38 -2.88 14.71
CA GLU A 72 -3.30 -2.34 13.71
C GLU A 72 -3.80 -0.92 14.04
N GLY A 73 -3.87 -0.59 15.33
CA GLY A 73 -4.23 0.74 15.83
C GLY A 73 -3.05 1.70 15.96
N TYR A 74 -1.82 1.25 15.70
CA TYR A 74 -0.68 2.15 15.61
C TYR A 74 -0.91 3.19 14.50
N PRO A 75 -0.47 4.44 14.69
CA PRO A 75 -0.70 5.47 13.69
C PRO A 75 0.17 5.29 12.45
N LEU A 76 -0.13 6.10 11.45
CA LEU A 76 0.75 6.39 10.33
C LEU A 76 1.48 7.71 10.58
N TRP A 77 2.72 7.78 10.12
CA TRP A 77 3.50 9.02 10.09
C TRP A 77 3.83 9.35 8.65
N ARG A 78 3.74 10.63 8.28
CA ARG A 78 4.16 11.08 6.96
C ARG A 78 5.66 10.80 6.79
N GLY A 79 6.03 10.05 5.77
CA GLY A 79 7.41 9.71 5.45
C GLY A 79 8.16 10.83 4.74
N THR A 80 9.47 10.67 4.58
CA THR A 80 10.32 11.52 3.73
C THR A 80 10.13 11.19 2.25
N ASP A 81 10.63 12.05 1.37
CA ASP A 81 10.58 11.79 -0.09
C ASP A 81 11.45 10.56 -0.45
N ASP A 82 12.60 10.38 0.20
CA ASP A 82 13.43 9.18 0.03
C ASP A 82 12.69 7.91 0.49
N GLY A 83 11.99 7.99 1.63
CA GLY A 83 11.16 6.88 2.13
C GLY A 83 10.02 6.53 1.17
N TYR A 84 9.45 7.53 0.49
CA TYR A 84 8.46 7.29 -0.56
C TYR A 84 9.02 6.47 -1.72
N GLU A 85 10.21 6.82 -2.22
CA GLU A 85 10.84 6.08 -3.30
C GLU A 85 11.24 4.66 -2.87
N ASP A 86 11.72 4.50 -1.64
CA ASP A 86 12.06 3.18 -1.09
C ASP A 86 10.83 2.28 -0.94
N ASN A 87 9.70 2.82 -0.47
CA ASN A 87 8.42 2.09 -0.43
C ASN A 87 8.00 1.62 -1.83
N ARG A 88 8.08 2.51 -2.82
CA ARG A 88 7.70 2.18 -4.21
C ARG A 88 8.58 1.11 -4.83
N LYS A 89 9.89 1.12 -4.55
CA LYS A 89 10.85 0.16 -5.12
C LYS A 89 10.61 -1.28 -4.68
N VAL A 90 9.88 -1.52 -3.59
CA VAL A 90 9.56 -2.88 -3.13
C VAL A 90 8.69 -3.65 -4.12
N PHE A 91 7.84 -2.95 -4.89
CA PHE A 91 6.87 -3.59 -5.79
C PHE A 91 6.81 -2.94 -7.17
N SER A 92 7.66 -1.97 -7.47
CA SER A 92 7.61 -1.22 -8.73
C SER A 92 8.98 -0.67 -9.16
N GLN A 93 9.08 -0.26 -10.42
CA GLN A 93 10.29 0.32 -11.03
C GLN A 93 11.48 -0.64 -11.16
N HIS A 94 11.25 -1.95 -11.10
CA HIS A 94 12.25 -2.98 -11.40
C HIS A 94 11.62 -4.09 -12.24
N ALA A 95 12.48 -4.94 -12.81
CA ALA A 95 12.02 -6.16 -13.47
C ALA A 95 11.52 -7.16 -12.42
N PHE A 96 10.61 -8.05 -12.80
CA PHE A 96 10.30 -9.22 -11.98
C PHE A 96 9.69 -10.32 -12.84
N GLU A 97 9.78 -11.54 -12.33
CA GLU A 97 9.20 -12.70 -12.97
C GLU A 97 8.53 -13.61 -11.95
N VAL A 98 7.49 -14.29 -12.41
CA VAL A 98 6.80 -15.36 -11.68
C VAL A 98 6.80 -16.58 -12.59
N PRO A 99 7.86 -17.41 -12.52
CA PRO A 99 8.03 -18.53 -13.44
C PRO A 99 6.85 -19.51 -13.42
N GLN A 100 6.25 -19.72 -12.24
CA GLN A 100 5.11 -20.63 -12.04
C GLN A 100 3.88 -20.20 -12.85
N ASP A 101 3.72 -18.90 -13.08
CA ASP A 101 2.60 -18.31 -13.81
C ASP A 101 2.99 -17.86 -15.22
N ASN A 102 4.22 -18.16 -15.66
CA ASN A 102 4.80 -17.69 -16.92
C ASN A 102 4.62 -16.17 -17.11
N PHE A 103 4.77 -15.41 -16.03
CA PHE A 103 4.59 -13.96 -16.03
C PHE A 103 5.94 -13.27 -15.86
N ARG A 104 6.20 -12.25 -16.68
CA ARG A 104 7.42 -11.43 -16.57
C ARG A 104 7.15 -10.00 -16.97
N LEU A 105 7.75 -9.07 -16.23
CA LEU A 105 7.86 -7.67 -16.62
C LEU A 105 9.34 -7.26 -16.68
N GLY A 106 9.70 -6.52 -17.74
CA GLY A 106 11.03 -5.94 -17.90
C GLY A 106 11.29 -4.78 -16.94
N ASN A 107 12.52 -4.28 -16.96
CA ASN A 107 12.91 -3.13 -16.14
C ASN A 107 12.36 -1.83 -16.77
N HIS A 108 11.19 -1.39 -16.30
CA HIS A 108 10.54 -0.16 -16.74
C HIS A 108 9.93 0.58 -15.56
N PHE A 109 9.86 1.91 -15.64
CA PHE A 109 9.20 2.74 -14.62
C PHE A 109 7.73 2.35 -14.36
N SER A 110 7.05 1.79 -15.37
CA SER A 110 5.67 1.32 -15.23
C SER A 110 5.55 -0.12 -14.73
N SER A 111 6.65 -0.86 -14.58
CA SER A 111 6.62 -2.24 -14.06
C SER A 111 6.24 -2.20 -12.58
N ASN A 112 5.22 -2.97 -12.22
CA ASN A 112 4.74 -3.06 -10.85
C ASN A 112 3.98 -4.36 -10.61
N TYR A 113 3.95 -4.81 -9.36
CA TYR A 113 3.27 -6.05 -8.96
C TYR A 113 1.76 -6.03 -9.22
N CYS A 114 1.08 -4.88 -9.23
CA CYS A 114 -0.36 -4.85 -9.51
C CYS A 114 -0.72 -5.36 -10.91
N LYS A 115 0.18 -5.22 -11.90
CA LYS A 115 -0.03 -5.80 -13.24
C LYS A 115 -0.08 -7.34 -13.23
N TYR A 116 0.55 -7.96 -12.24
CA TYR A 116 0.49 -9.40 -11.99
C TYR A 116 -0.72 -9.75 -11.12
N TYR A 117 -0.82 -9.13 -9.94
CA TYR A 117 -1.83 -9.47 -8.94
C TYR A 117 -3.26 -9.13 -9.34
N THR A 118 -3.45 -8.02 -10.07
CA THR A 118 -4.76 -7.49 -10.46
C THR A 118 -4.86 -7.30 -11.97
N SER A 119 -4.27 -8.22 -12.74
CA SER A 119 -4.22 -8.17 -14.21
C SER A 119 -5.60 -7.97 -14.83
N GLU A 120 -6.65 -8.50 -14.23
CA GLU A 120 -8.04 -8.33 -14.66
C GLU A 120 -8.49 -6.87 -14.66
N VAL A 121 -8.02 -6.05 -13.71
CA VAL A 121 -8.32 -4.60 -13.66
C VAL A 121 -7.62 -3.89 -14.82
N TYR A 122 -6.36 -4.23 -15.07
CA TYR A 122 -5.58 -3.68 -16.18
C TYR A 122 -6.17 -4.04 -17.55
N VAL A 123 -6.66 -5.28 -17.70
CA VAL A 123 -7.35 -5.74 -18.92
C VAL A 123 -8.68 -5.00 -19.09
N LYS A 124 -9.46 -4.85 -18.02
CA LYS A 124 -10.78 -4.23 -18.05
C LYS A 124 -10.73 -2.74 -18.42
N TYR A 125 -9.81 -1.98 -17.81
CA TYR A 125 -9.77 -0.51 -17.94
C TYR A 125 -8.66 -0.01 -18.86
N GLY A 126 -7.69 -0.85 -19.21
CA GLY A 126 -6.55 -0.53 -20.04
C GLY A 126 -5.30 -0.15 -19.24
N TYR A 127 -4.13 -0.59 -19.71
CA TYR A 127 -2.85 -0.47 -19.00
C TYR A 127 -2.39 0.96 -18.69
N THR A 128 -2.86 1.95 -19.44
CA THR A 128 -2.54 3.38 -19.24
C THR A 128 -3.53 4.09 -18.33
N LYS A 129 -4.63 3.42 -17.96
CA LYS A 129 -5.74 3.94 -17.15
C LYS A 129 -5.81 3.31 -15.76
N VAL A 130 -4.86 2.46 -15.41
CA VAL A 130 -4.77 1.80 -14.11
C VAL A 130 -3.41 2.11 -13.48
N GLN A 131 -3.41 2.34 -12.17
CA GLN A 131 -2.21 2.54 -11.36
C GLN A 131 -2.20 1.57 -10.19
N CYS A 132 -1.00 1.31 -9.66
CA CYS A 132 -0.81 0.48 -8.48
C CYS A 132 -0.90 1.37 -7.24
N ASP A 133 -2.01 1.25 -6.53
CA ASP A 133 -2.24 1.87 -5.22
C ASP A 133 -1.65 0.99 -4.11
N GLU A 134 -1.31 1.58 -2.99
CA GLU A 134 -0.61 0.94 -1.87
C GLU A 134 -1.19 1.42 -0.53
N TYR A 135 -1.39 0.49 0.40
CA TYR A 135 -1.69 0.77 1.79
C TYR A 135 -0.88 -0.13 2.77
N PRO A 136 -0.19 0.42 3.78
CA PRO A 136 -0.06 1.83 4.13
C PRO A 136 0.54 2.65 2.98
N PHE A 137 0.27 3.96 2.97
CA PHE A 137 0.61 4.77 1.81
C PHE A 137 2.12 4.81 1.59
N ALA A 138 2.59 4.80 0.34
CA ALA A 138 4.01 5.06 0.02
C ALA A 138 4.54 6.34 0.68
N SER A 139 3.67 7.33 0.90
CA SER A 139 4.02 8.60 1.56
C SER A 139 4.09 8.51 3.10
N THR A 140 4.05 7.31 3.68
CA THR A 140 4.14 7.07 5.12
C THR A 140 5.38 6.26 5.47
N ALA A 141 5.85 6.42 6.71
CA ALA A 141 6.96 5.63 7.22
C ALA A 141 6.60 4.13 7.25
N GLU A 142 5.32 3.79 7.37
CA GLU A 142 4.75 2.44 7.43
C GLU A 142 4.55 1.76 6.08
N GLY A 143 4.93 2.40 4.97
CA GLY A 143 4.81 1.81 3.64
C GLY A 143 5.62 0.53 3.45
N ALA A 144 5.58 -0.02 2.25
CA ALA A 144 6.10 -1.34 1.92
C ALA A 144 7.57 -1.57 2.28
N ALA A 145 8.42 -0.55 2.40
CA ALA A 145 9.82 -0.74 2.80
C ALA A 145 9.99 -1.07 4.29
N LYS A 146 9.05 -0.65 5.16
CA LYS A 146 9.14 -0.87 6.62
C LYS A 146 8.82 -2.30 7.02
N ASP A 147 7.74 -2.84 6.49
CA ASP A 147 7.20 -4.14 6.89
C ASP A 147 6.77 -4.94 5.65
N LYS A 148 7.77 -5.38 4.87
CA LYS A 148 7.69 -5.68 3.43
C LYS A 148 6.78 -6.85 3.00
N ILE A 149 5.85 -7.30 3.84
CA ILE A 149 4.72 -8.18 3.48
C ILE A 149 3.39 -7.78 4.13
N HIS A 150 3.41 -6.85 5.08
CA HIS A 150 2.28 -6.29 5.81
C HIS A 150 1.74 -5.00 5.18
N TYR A 151 1.85 -4.90 3.85
CA TYR A 151 1.21 -3.90 3.03
C TYR A 151 0.25 -4.56 2.04
N SER A 152 -0.58 -3.75 1.40
CA SER A 152 -1.53 -4.14 0.39
C SER A 152 -1.31 -3.28 -0.86
N VAL A 153 -1.26 -3.91 -2.02
CA VAL A 153 -1.26 -3.25 -3.34
C VAL A 153 -2.43 -3.72 -4.18
N GLN A 154 -3.02 -2.80 -4.93
CA GLN A 154 -4.12 -3.09 -5.83
C GLN A 154 -4.09 -2.19 -7.06
N GLY A 155 -4.36 -2.78 -8.23
CA GLY A 155 -4.66 -2.02 -9.44
C GLY A 155 -5.98 -1.27 -9.26
N VAL A 156 -5.94 0.05 -9.39
CA VAL A 156 -7.11 0.94 -9.30
C VAL A 156 -7.12 1.89 -10.50
N ARG A 157 -8.28 2.47 -10.84
CA ARG A 157 -8.33 3.49 -11.91
C ARG A 157 -7.37 4.65 -11.60
N LYS A 158 -6.58 5.04 -12.60
CA LYS A 158 -5.55 6.08 -12.51
C LYS A 158 -6.11 7.40 -12.00
N GLU A 159 -7.31 7.77 -12.46
CA GLU A 159 -7.99 8.99 -12.04
C GLU A 159 -8.33 8.96 -10.54
N HIS A 160 -8.90 7.84 -10.06
CA HIS A 160 -9.22 7.65 -8.65
C HIS A 160 -7.96 7.77 -7.78
N ASN A 161 -6.88 7.09 -8.18
CA ASN A 161 -5.61 7.13 -7.45
C ASN A 161 -4.99 8.53 -7.42
N TRP A 162 -5.05 9.26 -8.53
CA TRP A 162 -4.52 10.61 -8.64
C TRP A 162 -5.31 11.61 -7.78
N LEU A 163 -6.64 11.55 -7.82
CA LEU A 163 -7.50 12.42 -7.00
C LEU A 163 -7.30 12.13 -5.51
N HIS A 164 -7.27 10.86 -5.11
CA HIS A 164 -6.97 10.48 -3.73
C HIS A 164 -5.58 10.96 -3.27
N GLY A 165 -4.55 10.82 -4.12
CA GLY A 165 -3.21 11.33 -3.82
C GLY A 165 -3.17 12.84 -3.60
N ASN A 166 -3.91 13.62 -4.40
CA ASN A 166 -4.06 15.05 -4.20
C ASN A 166 -4.78 15.38 -2.89
N ALA A 167 -5.86 14.65 -2.56
CA ALA A 167 -6.58 14.82 -1.31
C ALA A 167 -5.69 14.52 -0.09
N LEU A 168 -4.90 13.44 -0.14
CA LEU A 168 -3.94 13.08 0.90
C LEU A 168 -2.84 14.15 1.06
N LYS A 169 -2.32 14.69 -0.05
CA LYS A 169 -1.36 15.80 -0.02
C LYS A 169 -1.95 17.08 0.58
N ALA A 170 -3.20 17.40 0.23
CA ALA A 170 -3.91 18.53 0.80
C ALA A 170 -4.15 18.33 2.31
N PHE A 171 -4.51 17.11 2.74
CA PHE A 171 -4.62 16.73 4.14
C PHE A 171 -3.31 16.97 4.89
N TYR A 172 -2.17 16.52 4.35
CA TYR A 172 -0.85 16.81 4.95
C TYR A 172 -0.60 18.31 5.11
N GLY A 173 -0.98 19.14 4.12
CA GLY A 173 -0.86 20.60 4.20
C GLY A 173 -1.78 21.23 5.23
N HIS A 174 -3.07 20.89 5.22
CA HIS A 174 -4.09 21.46 6.09
C HIS A 174 -3.82 21.17 7.57
N TYR A 175 -3.39 19.95 7.88
CA TYR A 175 -3.09 19.53 9.25
C TYR A 175 -1.62 19.68 9.63
N ARG A 176 -0.82 20.29 8.73
CA ARG A 176 0.61 20.54 8.92
C ARG A 176 1.37 19.28 9.35
N LEU A 177 1.03 18.14 8.75
CA LEU A 177 1.73 16.89 9.02
C LEU A 177 3.13 17.01 8.43
N LEU A 178 4.11 17.12 9.31
CA LEU A 178 5.51 17.22 8.99
C LEU A 178 6.07 15.82 8.67
N THR A 179 7.11 15.78 7.84
CA THR A 179 7.80 14.53 7.51
C THR A 179 8.51 14.02 8.75
N TYR A 180 8.29 12.75 9.09
CA TYR A 180 8.98 12.06 10.16
C TYR A 180 10.29 11.49 9.62
N ASP A 181 11.42 11.99 10.11
CA ASP A 181 12.75 11.44 9.85
C ASP A 181 13.41 11.03 11.19
N PRO A 182 13.36 9.75 11.56
CA PRO A 182 13.92 9.29 12.83
C PRO A 182 15.46 9.42 12.89
N VAL A 183 16.13 9.59 11.75
CA VAL A 183 17.59 9.69 11.66
C VAL A 183 18.05 11.15 11.78
N ASN A 184 17.36 12.07 11.11
CA ASN A 184 17.79 13.48 11.01
C ASN A 184 16.97 14.45 11.86
N THR A 185 15.81 14.06 12.40
CA THR A 185 15.01 14.92 13.32
C THR A 185 15.13 14.46 14.77
N ILE A 186 16.09 15.06 15.50
CA ILE A 186 16.40 14.77 16.93
C ILE A 186 15.25 15.12 17.89
N THR A 187 14.33 16.00 17.50
CA THR A 187 13.18 16.37 18.35
C THR A 187 11.93 15.62 17.91
N LYS A 188 11.42 14.73 18.78
CA LYS A 188 10.14 14.02 18.65
C LYS A 188 8.90 14.94 18.55
N VAL A 189 9.07 16.25 18.39
CA VAL A 189 7.97 17.25 18.45
C VAL A 189 7.23 17.35 17.12
N SER A 190 7.70 16.67 16.08
CA SER A 190 6.97 16.39 14.85
C SER A 190 6.19 15.05 14.95
N ASP A 191 5.58 14.79 16.11
CA ASP A 191 4.61 13.71 16.30
C ASP A 191 3.27 14.14 15.68
N SER A 192 3.18 14.10 14.35
CA SER A 192 1.92 14.32 13.62
C SER A 192 1.35 12.98 13.12
N PRO A 193 1.01 12.04 14.04
CA PRO A 193 0.42 10.79 13.65
C PRO A 193 -0.96 11.04 13.05
N PHE A 194 -1.36 10.18 12.14
CA PHE A 194 -2.73 10.16 11.65
C PHE A 194 -3.21 8.72 11.48
N TRP A 195 -4.53 8.59 11.42
CA TRP A 195 -5.21 7.33 11.21
C TRP A 195 -6.20 7.48 10.07
N VAL A 196 -6.53 6.36 9.46
CA VAL A 196 -7.55 6.25 8.43
C VAL A 196 -8.83 5.70 9.05
N LYS A 197 -9.92 6.43 8.80
CA LYS A 197 -11.28 5.96 9.02
C LYS A 197 -12.03 6.01 7.69
N ILE A 198 -12.61 4.88 7.31
CA ILE A 198 -13.57 4.79 6.22
C ILE A 198 -14.96 4.83 6.83
N VAL A 199 -15.82 5.68 6.28
CA VAL A 199 -17.23 5.80 6.65
C VAL A 199 -18.07 5.64 5.38
N ASP A 200 -19.36 5.38 5.56
CA ASP A 200 -20.31 5.39 4.45
C ASP A 200 -20.53 6.80 3.89
#